data_AF-G3MH85-F1
#
_entry.id   AF-G3MH85-F1
#
_cell.length_a   1.000
_cell.length_b   1.000
_cell.length_c   1.000
_cell.angle_alpha   90.00
_cell.angle_beta   90.00
_cell.angle_gamma   90.00
#
_symmetry.space_group_name_H-M   'P 1'
#
loop_
_entity.id
_entity.type
_entity.pdbx_description
1 polymer ?
#
loop_
_entity_poly.entity_id
_entity_poly.type
_entity_poly.pdbx_seq_one_letter_code
_entity_poly.pdbx_strand_id
1 'polypeptide(L)'
;RIMKTIHLLLVLGLVMAAAANSWGPEYSEHQCVNNCRPDACPSGCSGGCLCYRRFDYPNHGYCLNPSRKIPDHFRNLGKRQG
;
A
#
# COMPACT_ATOMS: atom_id res chain seq x y z
N ARG A 1 0.21 -38.55 -3.91
CA ARG A 1 1.07 -37.59 -3.16
C ARG A 1 1.44 -36.36 -4.01
N ILE A 2 1.82 -36.51 -5.28
CA ILE A 2 2.25 -35.42 -6.20
C ILE A 2 1.14 -34.40 -6.54
N MET A 3 -0.12 -34.84 -6.70
CA MET A 3 -1.24 -33.91 -7.01
C MET A 3 -1.51 -32.89 -5.90
N LYS A 4 -1.36 -33.28 -4.63
CA LYS A 4 -1.56 -32.37 -3.48
C LYS A 4 -0.57 -31.20 -3.50
N THR A 5 0.68 -31.44 -3.86
CA THR A 5 1.71 -30.40 -3.98
C THR A 5 1.48 -29.47 -5.17
N ILE A 6 1.02 -30.00 -6.30
CA ILE A 6 0.69 -29.18 -7.48
C ILE A 6 -0.47 -28.24 -7.19
N HIS A 7 -1.53 -28.73 -6.53
CA HIS A 7 -2.65 -27.88 -6.12
C HIS A 7 -2.23 -26.81 -5.11
N LEU A 8 -1.34 -27.15 -4.18
CA LEU A 8 -0.79 -26.17 -3.22
C LEU A 8 -0.02 -25.05 -3.93
N LEU A 9 0.84 -25.39 -4.89
CA LEU A 9 1.61 -24.41 -5.66
C LEU A 9 0.71 -23.52 -6.53
N LEU A 10 -0.35 -24.07 -7.13
CA LEU A 10 -1.35 -23.33 -7.89
C LEU A 10 -2.11 -22.34 -7.01
N VAL A 11 -2.57 -22.77 -5.84
CA VAL A 11 -3.26 -21.89 -4.89
C VAL A 11 -2.32 -20.80 -4.38
N LEU A 12 -1.06 -21.15 -4.05
CA LEU A 12 -0.07 -20.17 -3.63
C LEU A 12 0.23 -19.14 -4.74
N GLY A 13 0.39 -19.60 -5.98
CA GLY A 13 0.61 -18.74 -7.14
C GLY A 13 -0.56 -17.78 -7.38
N LEU A 14 -1.80 -18.26 -7.25
CA LEU A 14 -3.01 -17.44 -7.40
C LEU A 14 -3.11 -16.37 -6.30
N VAL A 15 -2.81 -16.71 -5.05
CA VAL A 15 -2.82 -15.76 -3.92
C VAL A 15 -1.75 -14.68 -4.10
N MET A 16 -0.54 -15.05 -4.53
CA MET A 16 0.54 -14.09 -4.76
C MET A 16 0.23 -13.16 -5.93
N ALA A 17 -0.38 -13.64 -7.01
CA ALA A 17 -0.80 -12.82 -8.13
C ALA A 17 -1.93 -11.83 -7.74
N ALA A 18 -2.87 -12.26 -6.92
CA ALA A 18 -3.92 -11.37 -6.38
C ALA A 18 -3.34 -10.31 -5.44
N ALA A 19 -2.35 -10.65 -4.62
CA ALA A 19 -1.66 -9.70 -3.74
C ALA A 19 -0.80 -8.70 -4.51
N ALA A 20 -0.15 -9.10 -5.61
CA ALA A 20 0.61 -8.18 -6.45
C ALA A 20 -0.28 -7.09 -7.09
N ASN A 21 -1.55 -7.41 -7.35
CA ASN A 21 -2.56 -6.46 -7.84
C ASN A 21 -3.31 -5.71 -6.72
N SER A 22 -2.96 -5.92 -5.45
CA SER A 22 -3.64 -5.23 -4.34
C SER A 22 -3.40 -3.71 -4.36
N TRP A 23 -2.33 -3.28 -5.02
CA TRP A 23 -2.05 -1.88 -5.31
C TRP A 23 -2.38 -1.69 -6.79
N GLY A 24 -3.55 -1.11 -7.08
CA GLY A 24 -3.99 -0.92 -8.47
C GLY A 24 -2.98 -0.09 -9.31
N PRO A 25 -3.13 -0.07 -10.64
CA PRO A 25 -2.22 0.68 -11.53
C PRO A 25 -2.15 2.18 -11.20
N GLU A 26 -3.19 2.75 -10.62
CA GLU A 26 -3.20 4.13 -10.12
C GLU A 26 -2.14 4.37 -9.03
N TYR A 27 -1.78 3.32 -8.29
CA TYR A 27 -0.79 3.37 -7.23
C TYR A 27 0.66 3.29 -7.75
N SER A 28 0.89 2.59 -8.88
CA SER A 28 2.24 2.52 -9.48
C SER A 28 2.70 3.87 -10.05
N GLU A 29 1.77 4.78 -10.35
CA GLU A 29 2.10 6.17 -10.70
C GLU A 29 2.71 6.96 -9.52
N HIS A 30 2.41 6.58 -8.28
CA HIS A 30 3.06 7.15 -7.11
C HIS A 30 4.42 6.47 -6.92
N GLN A 31 5.49 6.99 -7.52
CA GLN A 31 6.88 6.47 -7.44
C GLN A 31 7.46 6.26 -6.02
N CYS A 32 6.70 6.60 -4.98
CA CYS A 32 7.06 6.55 -3.56
C CYS A 32 6.68 5.24 -2.85
N VAL A 33 5.77 4.44 -3.42
CA VAL A 33 4.94 3.43 -2.71
C VAL A 33 5.69 2.68 -1.62
N ASN A 34 5.51 3.11 -0.38
CA ASN A 34 6.12 2.46 0.78
C ASN A 34 5.22 2.67 2.02
N ASN A 35 5.39 1.82 3.02
CA ASN A 35 4.75 2.01 4.31
C ASN A 35 5.53 3.06 5.12
N CYS A 36 4.82 3.85 5.92
CA CYS A 36 5.43 4.85 6.80
C CYS A 36 4.77 4.91 8.17
N ARG A 37 5.46 5.54 9.12
CA ARG A 37 4.94 5.91 10.44
C ARG A 37 4.68 7.41 10.49
N PRO A 38 3.40 7.85 10.54
CA PRO A 38 3.05 9.27 10.44
C PRO A 38 3.68 10.17 11.51
N ASP A 39 3.85 9.64 12.72
CA ASP A 39 4.38 10.39 13.87
C ASP A 39 5.87 10.12 14.13
N ALA A 40 6.55 9.35 13.27
CA ALA A 40 7.98 9.11 13.38
C ALA A 40 8.79 10.17 12.61
N CYS A 41 9.98 10.50 13.13
CA CYS A 41 10.96 11.37 12.48
C CYS A 41 12.30 10.63 12.35
N PRO A 42 12.72 10.19 11.14
CA PRO A 42 11.99 10.29 9.87
C PRO A 42 10.80 9.32 9.80
N SER A 43 9.76 9.69 9.05
CA SER A 43 8.55 8.86 8.88
C SER A 43 8.80 7.57 8.10
N GLY A 44 9.96 7.47 7.44
CA GLY A 44 10.34 6.35 6.56
C GLY A 44 10.15 6.64 5.07
N CYS A 45 9.54 7.77 4.70
CA CYS A 45 9.42 8.17 3.30
C CYS A 45 10.72 8.82 2.79
N SER A 46 11.11 8.46 1.56
CA SER A 46 12.24 9.05 0.84
C SER A 46 11.79 10.17 -0.10
N GLY A 47 12.73 11.05 -0.48
CA GLY A 47 12.67 11.97 -1.63
C GLY A 47 11.30 12.54 -2.04
N GLY A 48 10.93 13.71 -1.52
CA GLY A 48 9.75 14.47 -1.98
C GLY A 48 8.39 13.80 -1.74
N CYS A 49 8.37 12.58 -1.20
CA CYS A 49 7.16 11.85 -0.83
C CYS A 49 6.64 12.27 0.55
N LEU A 50 5.32 12.25 0.72
CA LEU A 50 4.67 12.51 1.99
C LEU A 50 4.05 11.25 2.57
N CYS A 51 4.12 11.13 3.89
CA CYS A 51 3.46 10.05 4.62
C CYS A 51 1.99 10.42 4.87
N TYR A 52 1.08 9.75 4.18
CA TYR A 52 -0.36 9.90 4.38
C TYR A 52 -0.87 8.87 5.38
N ARG A 53 -1.34 9.36 6.53
CA ARG A 53 -1.90 8.53 7.61
C ARG A 53 -3.11 7.74 7.11
N ARG A 54 -3.19 6.46 7.50
CA ARG A 54 -4.38 5.64 7.31
C ARG A 54 -5.47 6.06 8.29
N PHE A 55 -6.71 6.13 7.80
CA PHE A 55 -7.86 6.44 8.67
C PHE A 55 -8.21 5.29 9.62
N ASP A 56 -8.09 4.05 9.14
CA ASP A 56 -8.42 2.82 9.86
C ASP A 56 -7.29 2.34 10.79
N TYR A 57 -6.05 2.77 10.54
CA TYR A 57 -4.89 2.39 11.34
C TYR A 57 -3.93 3.59 11.52
N PRO A 58 -4.27 4.55 12.41
CA PRO A 58 -3.67 5.89 12.43
C PRO A 58 -2.18 5.95 12.76
N ASN A 59 -1.64 4.89 13.37
CA ASN A 59 -0.20 4.76 13.63
C ASN A 59 0.61 4.35 12.40
N HIS A 60 -0.05 4.11 11.26
CA HIS A 60 0.56 3.69 10.01
C HIS A 60 0.05 4.57 8.85
N GLY A 61 0.83 4.63 7.78
CA GLY A 61 0.51 5.40 6.60
C GLY A 61 1.19 4.83 5.35
N TYR A 62 0.95 5.51 4.23
CA TYR A 62 1.59 5.24 2.96
C TYR A 62 2.37 6.46 2.46
N CYS A 63 3.58 6.22 1.97
CA CYS A 63 4.38 7.21 1.26
C CYS A 63 3.80 7.39 -0.15
N LEU A 64 3.33 8.59 -0.46
CA LEU A 64 2.80 8.94 -1.77
C LEU A 64 3.42 10.21 -2.30
N ASN A 65 3.52 10.29 -3.62
CA ASN A 65 3.88 11.53 -4.31
C ASN A 65 2.72 12.53 -4.13
N PRO A 66 2.95 13.71 -3.51
CA PRO A 66 1.90 14.70 -3.29
C PRO A 66 1.40 15.39 -4.57
N SER A 67 2.12 15.25 -5.69
CA SER A 67 1.75 15.83 -6.99
C SER A 67 0.76 14.96 -7.78
N ARG A 68 0.41 13.79 -7.25
CA ARG A 68 -0.50 12.83 -7.89
C ARG A 68 -1.78 12.72 -7.07
N LYS A 69 -2.92 12.59 -7.77
CA LYS A 69 -4.22 12.40 -7.13
C LYS A 69 -4.20 11.08 -6.35
N ILE A 70 -4.65 11.11 -5.09
CA ILE A 70 -4.84 9.90 -4.31
C ILE A 70 -5.99 9.09 -4.93
N PRO A 71 -5.81 7.77 -5.17
CA PRO A 71 -6.86 6.92 -5.70
C PRO A 71 -8.16 6.94 -4.88
N ASP A 72 -9.31 6.90 -5.56
CA ASP A 72 -10.62 7.06 -4.91
C ASP A 72 -10.95 5.95 -3.90
N HIS A 73 -10.39 4.74 -4.08
CA HIS A 73 -10.52 3.66 -3.11
C HIS A 73 -9.82 3.95 -1.77
N PHE A 74 -8.86 4.88 -1.75
CA PHE A 74 -8.21 5.41 -0.57
C PHE A 74 -8.77 6.77 -0.15
N ARG A 75 -10.03 7.10 -0.46
CA ARG A 75 -10.65 8.42 -0.15
C ARG A 75 -10.53 8.91 1.30
N ASN A 76 -10.22 8.04 2.25
CA ASN A 76 -10.05 8.40 3.66
C ASN A 76 -8.58 8.53 4.07
N LEU A 77 -7.62 8.30 3.18
CA LEU A 77 -6.22 8.48 3.45
C LEU A 77 -5.89 9.94 3.74
N GLY A 78 -5.13 10.20 4.80
CA GLY A 78 -4.82 11.53 5.29
C GLY A 78 -5.98 12.24 6.01
N LYS A 79 -7.20 11.67 6.06
CA LYS A 79 -8.29 12.26 6.83
C LYS A 79 -8.01 12.17 8.33
N ARG A 80 -8.18 13.28 9.04
CA ARG A 80 -8.18 13.31 10.50
C ARG A 80 -9.52 12.78 11.01
N GLN A 81 -9.49 11.93 12.03
CA GLN A 81 -10.68 11.64 12.83
C GLN A 81 -11.01 12.94 13.57
N GLY A 82 -12.19 13.50 13.29
CA GLY A 82 -12.66 14.74 13.91
C GLY A 82 -12.98 14.58 15.38
#